data_AF-A0AAN8QSA4-F1
#
_entry.id   AF-A0AAN8QSA4-F1
#
_cell.length_a   1.000
_cell.length_b   1.000
_cell.length_c   1.000
_cell.angle_alpha   90.00
_cell.angle_beta   90.00
_cell.angle_gamma   90.00
#
_symmetry.space_group_name_H-M   'P 1'
#
loop_
_entity.id
_entity.type
_entity.pdbx_description
1 polymer ?
#
loop_
_entity_poly.entity_id
_entity_poly.type
_entity_poly.pdbx_seq_one_letter_code
_entity_poly.pdbx_strand_id
1 'polypeptide(L)'
;MEMIPWTKLKTHPISLTLDKVVMEMSTCDEPRPPNGPSPIATASGQSEYGFAEKVVEGISLSINSIVVKISAKAFNASFELSQLQVYSVNTSWSLSDLRFTRIQDPHRGEILTFKEISWQMIRIEADAIQSAQNEMLSAPIRLITNQSRIRVTLKRRSKDCNVVASKLILILDDLLWVLTDSQLKAMVQYAKSLSEAMDKSAQQRKSMVTEDQESSAPPSAQQVRSQQVSSGTAAEQSATMASLFAAFDVCETSHHLQITHLDLHICDDIHAKDRVINKRITGGAMQLSFSHITLDYYPSHRAGDYVPPPTEREHHHNLYTTFLQHYYPSHRADEHHHNLYTPSSNFFPNLYPSPQR
;
A
#
# COMPACT_ATOMS: atom_id res chain seq x y z
N MET A 1 23.00 -5.05 12.00
CA MET A 1 23.87 -4.03 12.64
C MET A 1 22.97 -2.97 13.25
N GLU A 2 23.30 -2.51 14.45
CA GLU A 2 22.56 -1.46 15.15
C GLU A 2 23.50 -0.29 15.38
N MET A 3 23.10 0.92 14.98
CA MET A 3 23.84 2.15 15.23
C MET A 3 23.01 3.10 16.08
N ILE A 4 23.46 3.35 17.31
CA ILE A 4 22.78 4.21 18.28
C ILE A 4 23.60 5.49 18.47
N PRO A 5 23.09 6.66 18.05
CA PRO A 5 23.76 7.94 18.25
C PRO A 5 23.43 8.50 19.64
N TRP A 6 23.97 7.90 20.71
CA TRP A 6 23.65 8.20 22.12
C TRP A 6 23.63 9.69 22.48
N THR A 7 24.56 10.49 21.93
CA THR A 7 24.67 11.94 22.20
C THR A 7 23.74 12.81 21.35
N LYS A 8 23.10 12.24 20.32
CA LYS A 8 22.31 12.97 19.32
C LYS A 8 20.90 12.42 19.11
N LEU A 9 20.37 11.61 20.04
CA LEU A 9 19.04 10.97 19.98
C LEU A 9 17.87 11.94 19.74
N LYS A 10 18.00 13.22 20.08
CA LYS A 10 16.97 14.24 19.78
C LYS A 10 16.87 14.59 18.30
N THR A 11 17.94 14.35 17.56
CA THR A 11 18.19 14.89 16.21
C THR A 11 18.46 13.81 15.16
N HIS A 12 19.05 12.69 15.57
CA HIS A 12 19.43 11.58 14.70
C HIS A 12 18.68 10.29 15.10
N PRO A 13 18.22 9.50 14.13
CA PRO A 13 17.53 8.24 14.37
C PRO A 13 18.50 7.17 14.89
N ILE A 14 17.99 6.28 15.73
CA ILE A 14 18.62 4.96 15.91
C ILE A 14 18.41 4.20 14.60
N SER A 15 19.49 3.66 14.04
CA SER A 15 19.45 2.95 12.76
C SER A 15 19.60 1.45 12.99
N LEU A 16 18.55 0.70 12.64
CA LEU A 16 18.51 -0.75 12.66
C LEU A 16 18.67 -1.29 11.24
N THR A 17 19.62 -2.19 11.04
CA THR A 17 19.85 -2.81 9.74
C THR A 17 19.84 -4.33 9.86
N LEU A 18 18.97 -4.97 9.08
CA LEU A 18 18.84 -6.41 8.97
C LEU A 18 19.18 -6.81 7.54
N ASP A 19 19.93 -7.90 7.37
CA ASP A 19 20.22 -8.39 6.03
C ASP A 19 19.01 -9.18 5.49
N LYS A 20 18.60 -10.22 6.21
CA LYS A 20 17.51 -11.10 5.80
C LYS A 20 16.56 -11.41 6.93
N VAL A 21 15.26 -11.28 6.67
CA VAL A 21 14.19 -11.74 7.54
C VAL A 21 13.42 -12.85 6.81
N VAL A 22 13.32 -14.02 7.43
CA VAL A 22 12.55 -15.14 6.92
C VAL A 22 11.45 -15.46 7.91
N MET A 23 10.22 -15.55 7.43
CA MET A 23 9.06 -15.89 8.24
C MET A 23 8.28 -17.01 7.57
N GLU A 24 7.89 -18.01 8.35
CA GLU A 24 7.03 -19.09 7.90
C GLU A 24 5.76 -19.08 8.74
N MET A 25 4.61 -18.99 8.06
CA MET A 25 3.28 -18.91 8.65
C MET A 25 2.46 -20.09 8.16
N SER A 26 1.57 -20.61 9.02
CA SER A 26 0.57 -21.60 8.63
C SER A 26 -0.81 -21.22 9.17
N THR A 27 -1.86 -21.49 8.39
CA THR A 27 -3.24 -21.28 8.86
C THR A 27 -3.68 -22.46 9.71
N CYS A 28 -4.32 -22.19 10.86
CA CYS A 28 -4.96 -23.21 11.69
C CYS A 28 -6.42 -23.39 11.27
N ASP A 29 -6.92 -24.63 11.25
CA ASP A 29 -8.33 -24.94 10.96
C ASP A 29 -9.28 -24.40 12.05
N GLU A 30 -8.83 -24.37 13.31
CA GLU A 30 -9.52 -23.71 14.42
C GLU A 30 -8.75 -22.46 14.89
N PRO A 31 -9.43 -21.31 15.06
CA PRO A 31 -8.81 -20.10 15.58
C PRO A 31 -8.36 -20.36 17.01
N ARG A 32 -7.06 -20.13 17.28
CA ARG A 32 -6.52 -20.29 18.63
C ARG A 32 -7.27 -19.37 19.60
N PRO A 33 -7.59 -19.83 20.83
CA PRO A 33 -8.08 -18.92 21.85
C PRO A 33 -7.06 -17.78 22.00
N PRO A 34 -7.52 -16.54 22.25
CA PRO A 34 -6.62 -15.40 22.37
C PRO A 34 -5.54 -15.74 23.39
N ASN A 35 -4.28 -15.55 22.99
CA ASN A 35 -3.20 -15.53 23.97
C ASN A 35 -3.61 -14.50 25.04
N GLY A 36 -3.49 -14.86 26.32
CA GLY A 36 -3.77 -13.95 27.44
C GLY A 36 -3.12 -12.57 27.25
N PRO A 37 -3.50 -11.55 28.02
CA PRO A 37 -3.18 -10.15 27.75
C PRO A 37 -1.71 -9.98 27.35
N SER A 38 -1.49 -9.54 26.11
CA SER A 38 -0.15 -9.39 25.56
C SER A 38 0.58 -8.30 26.33
N PRO A 39 1.77 -8.54 26.90
CA PRO A 39 2.50 -7.55 27.71
C PRO A 39 2.78 -6.24 26.95
N ILE A 40 2.86 -6.32 25.62
CA ILE A 40 3.09 -5.17 24.73
C ILE A 40 1.90 -4.21 24.72
N ALA A 41 0.67 -4.72 24.87
CA ALA A 41 -0.54 -3.88 24.90
C ALA A 41 -0.70 -3.12 26.23
N THR A 42 -0.08 -3.60 27.31
CA THR A 42 -0.22 -3.00 28.65
C THR A 42 0.67 -1.77 28.85
N ALA A 43 1.74 -1.61 28.06
CA ALA A 43 2.67 -0.47 28.20
C ALA A 43 2.35 0.69 27.25
N SER A 44 1.82 0.44 26.05
CA SER A 44 1.43 1.49 25.11
C SER A 44 0.08 2.08 25.52
N GLY A 45 0.08 3.20 26.24
CA GLY A 45 -1.17 3.84 26.68
C GLY A 45 -1.12 4.49 28.06
N GLN A 46 -0.11 4.16 28.86
CA GLN A 46 -0.05 4.60 30.27
C GLN A 46 0.94 5.73 30.53
N SER A 47 1.78 6.09 29.55
CA SER A 47 2.76 7.18 29.64
C SER A 47 2.41 8.36 28.75
N GLU A 48 2.66 9.55 29.29
CA GLU A 48 2.66 10.79 28.52
C GLU A 48 3.76 10.74 27.45
N TYR A 49 3.50 11.36 26.31
CA TYR A 49 4.43 11.47 25.19
C TYR A 49 5.73 12.17 25.60
N GLY A 50 6.74 11.37 25.92
CA GLY A 50 7.99 11.81 26.50
C GLY A 50 9.18 11.67 25.56
N PHE A 51 10.37 11.66 26.15
CA PHE A 51 11.61 11.48 25.41
C PHE A 51 11.75 10.06 24.84
N ALA A 52 11.35 9.04 25.60
CA ALA A 52 11.44 7.65 25.15
C ALA A 52 10.58 7.41 23.90
N GLU A 53 9.36 7.94 23.90
CA GLU A 53 8.42 7.87 22.78
C GLU A 53 9.01 8.56 21.54
N LYS A 54 9.61 9.74 21.70
CA LYS A 54 10.31 10.46 20.62
C LYS A 54 11.46 9.65 20.04
N VAL A 55 12.21 8.93 20.88
CA VAL A 55 13.34 8.09 20.44
C VAL A 55 12.83 6.87 19.67
N VAL A 56 11.83 6.16 20.21
CA VAL A 56 11.24 4.97 19.57
C VAL A 56 10.58 5.33 18.24
N GLU A 57 9.85 6.43 18.20
CA GLU A 57 9.26 6.96 16.98
C GLU A 57 10.32 7.34 15.95
N GLY A 58 11.44 7.91 16.41
CA GLY A 58 12.56 8.27 15.56
C GLY A 58 13.37 7.11 14.99
N ILE A 59 13.12 5.85 15.37
CA ILE A 59 13.87 4.70 14.85
C ILE A 59 13.69 4.57 13.33
N SER A 60 14.81 4.37 12.65
CA SER A 60 14.89 4.00 11.24
C SER A 60 15.28 2.54 11.08
N LEU A 61 14.67 1.84 10.13
CA LEU A 61 14.87 0.42 9.85
C LEU A 61 15.22 0.22 8.38
N SER A 62 16.24 -0.59 8.09
CA SER A 62 16.62 -1.01 6.75
C SER A 62 16.72 -2.53 6.70
N ILE A 63 16.05 -3.17 5.74
CA ILE A 63 16.08 -4.63 5.56
C ILE A 63 16.38 -4.96 4.10
N ASN A 64 17.44 -5.72 3.84
CA ASN A 64 17.81 -6.04 2.45
C ASN A 64 16.82 -7.02 1.80
N SER A 65 16.38 -8.05 2.54
CA SER A 65 15.47 -9.07 2.03
C SER A 65 14.51 -9.55 3.12
N ILE A 66 13.22 -9.56 2.79
CA ILE A 66 12.15 -10.17 3.59
C ILE A 66 11.53 -11.26 2.73
N VAL A 67 11.40 -12.46 3.29
CA VAL A 67 10.72 -13.58 2.66
C VAL A 67 9.72 -14.15 3.66
N VAL A 68 8.45 -14.06 3.34
CA VAL A 68 7.36 -14.68 4.11
C VAL A 68 6.77 -15.81 3.27
N LYS A 69 6.67 -16.99 3.86
CA LYS A 69 5.98 -18.14 3.27
C LYS A 69 4.74 -18.43 4.10
N ILE A 70 3.61 -18.56 3.42
CA ILE A 70 2.31 -18.81 4.03
C ILE A 70 1.81 -20.14 3.47
N SER A 71 1.65 -21.12 4.36
CA SER A 71 1.09 -22.43 4.02
C SER A 71 -0.33 -22.54 4.58
N ALA A 72 -1.32 -22.55 3.70
CA ALA A 72 -2.72 -22.75 4.08
C ALA A 72 -3.27 -24.04 3.47
N LYS A 73 -4.39 -24.53 4.02
CA LYS A 73 -5.06 -25.75 3.53
C LYS A 73 -5.50 -25.65 2.07
N ALA A 74 -5.88 -24.45 1.63
CA ALA A 74 -6.43 -24.19 0.30
C ALA A 74 -5.43 -23.52 -0.65
N PHE A 75 -4.34 -22.95 -0.15
CA PHE A 75 -3.35 -22.25 -0.96
C PHE A 75 -1.99 -22.15 -0.27
N ASN A 76 -0.92 -22.10 -1.06
CA ASN A 76 0.37 -21.60 -0.62
C ASN A 76 0.54 -20.18 -1.15
N ALA A 77 1.11 -19.29 -0.34
CA ALA A 77 1.49 -17.96 -0.80
C ALA A 77 2.90 -17.62 -0.35
N SER A 78 3.60 -16.85 -1.17
CA SER A 78 4.89 -16.27 -0.83
C SER A 78 4.83 -14.76 -1.01
N PHE A 79 5.50 -14.06 -0.09
CA PHE A 79 5.67 -12.62 -0.13
C PHE A 79 7.15 -12.34 0.01
N GLU A 80 7.75 -11.76 -1.02
CA GLU A 80 9.13 -11.32 -1.01
C GLU A 80 9.16 -9.79 -1.12
N LEU A 81 9.98 -9.16 -0.30
CA LEU A 81 10.20 -7.72 -0.35
C LEU A 81 11.69 -7.44 -0.21
N SER A 82 12.20 -6.55 -1.05
CA SER A 82 13.63 -6.21 -1.09
C SER A 82 13.89 -4.74 -0.81
N GLN A 83 15.01 -4.48 -0.15
CA GLN A 83 15.48 -3.13 0.20
C GLN A 83 14.41 -2.31 0.92
N LEU A 84 13.77 -2.89 1.94
CA LEU A 84 12.83 -2.16 2.79
C LEU A 84 13.59 -1.07 3.53
N GLN A 85 13.05 0.14 3.53
CA GLN A 85 13.49 1.23 4.37
C GLN A 85 12.28 1.85 5.06
N VAL A 86 12.41 2.12 6.35
CA VAL A 86 11.40 2.81 7.16
C VAL A 86 12.12 3.93 7.89
N TYR A 87 11.66 5.16 7.73
CA TYR A 87 12.31 6.32 8.32
C TYR A 87 11.35 7.47 8.56
N SER A 88 11.75 8.37 9.47
CA SER A 88 10.98 9.58 9.78
C SER A 88 11.30 10.67 8.76
N VAL A 89 10.28 11.41 8.34
CA VAL A 89 10.37 12.51 7.36
C VAL A 89 9.68 13.76 7.91
N ASN A 90 9.96 14.92 7.33
CA ASN A 90 9.22 16.14 7.64
C ASN A 90 7.91 16.23 6.84
N THR A 91 7.21 17.36 6.99
CA THR A 91 5.96 17.66 6.27
C THR A 91 6.10 17.77 4.75
N SER A 92 7.33 17.98 4.26
CA SER A 92 7.65 17.99 2.82
C SER A 92 8.07 16.61 2.31
N TRP A 93 7.93 15.55 3.12
CA TRP A 93 8.35 14.18 2.81
C TRP A 93 9.84 14.06 2.49
N SER A 94 10.66 14.91 3.11
CA SER A 94 12.12 14.83 3.01
C SER A 94 12.74 14.39 4.33
N LEU A 95 13.89 13.73 4.24
CA LEU A 95 14.71 13.42 5.41
C LEU A 95 15.13 14.71 6.12
N SER A 96 15.05 14.71 7.44
CA SER A 96 15.43 15.85 8.28
C SER A 96 15.80 15.42 9.69
N ASP A 97 16.29 16.36 10.50
CA ASP A 97 16.40 16.20 11.94
C ASP A 97 15.04 15.79 12.54
N LEU A 98 15.06 14.82 13.46
CA LEU A 98 13.87 14.25 14.10
C LEU A 98 12.96 15.30 14.76
N ARG A 99 13.48 16.47 15.12
CA ARG A 99 12.66 17.57 15.68
C ARG A 99 11.67 18.14 14.67
N PHE A 100 11.95 18.03 13.38
CA PHE A 100 11.10 18.52 12.30
C PHE A 100 10.22 17.42 11.67
N THR A 101 10.31 16.19 12.16
CA THR A 101 9.48 15.06 11.71
C THR A 101 8.19 14.90 12.50
N ARG A 102 7.88 15.88 13.36
CA ARG A 102 6.71 15.89 14.23
C ARG A 102 6.18 17.31 14.43
N ILE A 103 4.86 17.46 14.53
CA ILE A 103 4.19 18.71 14.84
C ILE A 103 3.31 18.49 16.06
N GLN A 104 3.54 19.26 17.12
CA GLN A 104 2.74 19.18 18.34
C GLN A 104 1.82 20.41 18.41
N ASP A 105 0.55 20.17 18.74
CA ASP A 105 -0.38 21.22 19.16
C ASP A 105 -0.58 21.14 20.67
N PRO A 106 0.04 22.06 21.45
CA PRO A 106 -0.10 22.08 22.91
C PRO A 106 -1.54 22.34 23.38
N HIS A 107 -2.36 23.02 22.59
CA HIS A 107 -3.74 23.35 22.96
C HIS A 107 -4.66 22.14 22.82
N ARG A 108 -4.49 21.35 21.75
CA ARG A 108 -5.23 20.11 21.54
C ARG A 108 -4.66 18.94 22.34
N GLY A 109 -3.39 19.03 22.73
CA GLY A 109 -2.67 17.93 23.33
C GLY A 109 -2.48 16.79 22.32
N GLU A 110 -2.24 17.13 21.06
CA GLU A 110 -2.13 16.18 19.95
C GLU A 110 -0.77 16.33 19.25
N ILE A 111 -0.31 15.25 18.64
CA ILE A 111 0.93 15.23 17.89
C ILE A 111 0.75 14.51 16.56
N LEU A 112 1.28 15.11 15.49
CA LEU A 112 1.39 14.55 14.17
C LEU A 112 2.81 14.07 13.94
N THR A 113 2.95 12.90 13.32
CA THR A 113 4.24 12.29 13.01
C THR A 113 4.21 11.72 11.61
N PHE A 114 5.34 11.77 10.91
CA PHE A 114 5.42 11.43 9.49
C PHE A 114 6.49 10.38 9.26
N LYS A 115 6.12 9.27 8.60
CA LYS A 115 7.04 8.21 8.20
C LYS A 115 6.87 7.85 6.74
N GLU A 116 7.99 7.57 6.09
CA GLU A 116 8.00 6.95 4.76
C GLU A 116 8.53 5.51 4.90
N ILE A 117 7.83 4.59 4.26
CA ILE A 117 8.19 3.19 4.11
C ILE A 117 8.41 2.96 2.63
N SER A 118 9.63 2.68 2.19
CA SER A 118 9.94 2.46 0.77
C SER A 118 10.59 1.11 0.55
N TRP A 119 10.39 0.53 -0.64
CA TRP A 119 11.02 -0.71 -1.03
C TRP A 119 11.36 -0.72 -2.52
N GLN A 120 12.38 -1.49 -2.89
CA GLN A 120 12.81 -1.61 -4.28
C GLN A 120 11.89 -2.51 -5.09
N MET A 121 11.44 -3.60 -4.49
CA MET A 121 10.67 -4.62 -5.19
C MET A 121 9.83 -5.42 -4.19
N ILE A 122 8.58 -5.67 -4.55
CA ILE A 122 7.68 -6.59 -3.87
C ILE A 122 7.25 -7.67 -4.87
N ARG A 123 7.19 -8.91 -4.39
CA ARG A 123 6.70 -10.05 -5.17
C ARG A 123 5.71 -10.82 -4.30
N ILE A 124 4.50 -10.97 -4.80
CA ILE A 124 3.47 -11.77 -4.17
C ILE A 124 3.18 -12.92 -5.10
N GLU A 125 3.29 -14.15 -4.62
CA GLU A 125 2.85 -15.33 -5.35
C GLU A 125 1.80 -16.07 -4.55
N ALA A 126 0.77 -16.58 -5.22
CA ALA A 126 -0.23 -17.44 -4.63
C ALA A 126 -0.52 -18.61 -5.56
N ASP A 127 -0.59 -19.81 -5.00
CA ASP A 127 -0.85 -21.06 -5.68
C ASP A 127 -1.97 -21.82 -4.94
N ALA A 128 -2.99 -22.31 -5.64
CA ALA A 128 -4.05 -23.08 -4.99
C ALA A 128 -3.57 -24.52 -4.77
N ILE A 129 -3.66 -25.01 -3.54
CA ILE A 129 -3.45 -26.41 -3.24
C ILE A 129 -4.81 -27.11 -3.38
N GLN A 130 -4.88 -28.10 -4.27
CA GLN A 130 -6.08 -28.86 -4.61
C GLN A 130 -6.92 -29.28 -3.39
N SER A 131 -8.24 -29.18 -3.56
CA SER A 131 -9.19 -30.13 -2.95
C SER A 131 -9.48 -31.23 -3.98
N ALA A 132 -9.52 -32.49 -3.56
CA ALA A 132 -9.54 -33.71 -4.39
C ALA A 132 -10.76 -33.88 -5.33
N GLN A 133 -11.60 -32.85 -5.53
CA GLN A 133 -12.85 -32.94 -6.28
C GLN A 133 -12.94 -32.04 -7.53
N ASN A 134 -11.96 -31.17 -7.80
CA ASN A 134 -11.96 -30.33 -9.00
C ASN A 134 -10.59 -30.35 -9.69
N GLU A 135 -10.52 -31.02 -10.84
CA GLU A 135 -9.37 -31.04 -11.75
C GLU A 135 -9.19 -29.69 -12.47
N MET A 136 -8.91 -28.63 -11.73
CA MET A 136 -8.47 -27.39 -12.35
C MET A 136 -7.21 -26.91 -11.62
N LEU A 137 -6.07 -27.16 -12.25
CA LEU A 137 -4.78 -26.62 -11.84
C LEU A 137 -4.90 -25.09 -11.88
N SER A 138 -5.00 -24.44 -10.72
CA SER A 138 -4.99 -22.98 -10.67
C SER A 138 -3.58 -22.52 -11.02
N ALA A 139 -3.40 -21.85 -12.15
CA ALA A 139 -2.11 -21.27 -12.47
C ALA A 139 -1.71 -20.27 -11.37
N PRO A 140 -0.46 -20.32 -10.87
CA PRO A 140 -0.04 -19.47 -9.77
C PRO A 140 -0.13 -18.00 -10.18
N ILE A 141 -0.73 -17.18 -9.32
CA ILE A 141 -0.83 -15.73 -9.55
C ILE A 141 0.43 -15.09 -9.03
N ARG A 142 1.02 -14.19 -9.82
CA ARG A 142 2.20 -13.42 -9.45
C ARG A 142 1.90 -11.93 -9.61
N LEU A 143 2.18 -11.17 -8.57
CA LEU A 143 2.17 -9.71 -8.60
C LEU A 143 3.56 -9.22 -8.27
N ILE A 144 4.07 -8.31 -9.10
CA ILE A 144 5.38 -7.70 -8.96
C ILE A 144 5.20 -6.19 -9.04
N THR A 145 5.67 -5.46 -8.02
CA THR A 145 5.73 -4.00 -8.07
C THR A 145 7.14 -3.55 -7.74
N ASN A 146 7.61 -2.55 -8.46
CA ASN A 146 8.94 -1.97 -8.26
C ASN A 146 8.80 -0.59 -7.62
N GLN A 147 9.84 -0.20 -6.87
CA GLN A 147 10.08 1.15 -6.35
C GLN A 147 8.81 1.82 -5.83
N SER A 148 8.23 1.22 -4.81
CA SER A 148 6.98 1.71 -4.24
C SER A 148 7.21 2.23 -2.84
N ARG A 149 6.31 3.07 -2.37
CA ARG A 149 6.40 3.64 -1.03
C ARG A 149 5.04 3.83 -0.40
N ILE A 150 5.01 3.79 0.93
CA ILE A 150 3.89 4.16 1.76
C ILE A 150 4.28 5.36 2.58
N ARG A 151 3.42 6.37 2.52
CA ARG A 151 3.50 7.57 3.33
C ARG A 151 2.50 7.46 4.47
N VAL A 152 2.99 7.63 5.68
CA VAL A 152 2.23 7.46 6.92
C VAL A 152 2.23 8.77 7.67
N THR A 153 1.05 9.32 7.94
CA THR A 153 0.84 10.38 8.92
C THR A 153 0.03 9.81 10.08
N LEU A 154 0.58 9.89 11.29
CA LEU A 154 -0.10 9.44 12.50
C LEU A 154 -0.45 10.62 13.38
N LYS A 155 -1.72 10.72 13.77
CA LYS A 155 -2.21 11.64 14.78
C LYS A 155 -2.40 10.90 16.09
N ARG A 156 -1.70 11.33 17.14
CA ARG A 156 -1.76 10.74 18.48
C ARG A 156 -2.11 11.77 19.54
N ARG A 157 -2.72 11.32 20.62
CA ARG A 157 -2.91 12.14 21.82
C ARG A 157 -1.62 12.14 22.65
N SER A 158 -1.19 13.30 23.10
CA SER A 158 0.05 13.47 23.87
C SER A 158 -0.03 12.87 25.27
N LYS A 159 -1.23 12.76 25.86
CA LYS A 159 -1.41 12.29 27.26
C LYS A 159 -1.15 10.79 27.43
N ASP A 160 -1.56 9.99 26.46
CA ASP A 160 -1.60 8.52 26.53
C ASP A 160 -1.02 7.87 25.27
N CYS A 161 -0.53 8.64 24.30
CA CYS A 161 -0.02 8.17 23.01
C CYS A 161 -1.03 7.38 22.17
N ASN A 162 -2.32 7.42 22.50
CA ASN A 162 -3.35 6.73 21.75
C ASN A 162 -3.48 7.31 20.34
N VAL A 163 -3.63 6.43 19.34
CA VAL A 163 -3.84 6.84 17.94
C VAL A 163 -5.25 7.40 17.80
N VAL A 164 -5.35 8.66 17.40
CA VAL A 164 -6.61 9.36 17.14
C VAL A 164 -7.04 9.14 15.69
N ALA A 165 -6.11 9.29 14.75
CA ALA A 165 -6.35 9.09 13.33
C ALA A 165 -5.04 8.75 12.60
N SER A 166 -5.15 8.15 11.40
CA SER A 166 -4.00 7.85 10.55
C SER A 166 -4.31 8.07 9.07
N LYS A 167 -3.40 8.69 8.34
CA LYS A 167 -3.44 8.81 6.88
C LYS A 167 -2.36 7.92 6.29
N LEU A 168 -2.76 6.98 5.44
CA LEU A 168 -1.87 6.06 4.74
C LEU A 168 -2.00 6.31 3.24
N ILE A 169 -0.89 6.56 2.55
CA ILE A 169 -0.88 6.75 1.09
C ILE A 169 0.11 5.76 0.49
N LEU A 170 -0.39 4.76 -0.23
CA LEU A 170 0.40 3.83 -1.03
C LEU A 170 0.62 4.44 -2.42
N ILE A 171 1.87 4.59 -2.81
CA ILE A 171 2.29 5.15 -4.09
C ILE A 171 3.03 4.06 -4.88
N LEU A 172 2.49 3.76 -6.06
CA LEU A 172 3.03 2.82 -7.04
C LEU A 172 3.35 3.62 -8.32
N ASP A 173 4.60 3.63 -8.77
CA ASP A 173 4.96 4.35 -10.00
C ASP A 173 4.48 3.55 -11.23
N ASP A 174 5.13 2.41 -11.49
CA ASP A 174 4.76 1.53 -12.60
C ASP A 174 4.32 0.16 -12.08
N LEU A 175 3.09 -0.22 -12.42
CA LEU A 175 2.52 -1.53 -12.13
C LEU A 175 2.23 -2.27 -13.44
N LEU A 176 3.01 -3.32 -13.73
CA LEU A 176 2.72 -4.24 -14.83
C LEU A 176 2.14 -5.52 -14.26
N TRP A 177 0.97 -5.91 -14.75
CA TRP A 177 0.36 -7.16 -14.37
C TRP A 177 -0.03 -7.98 -15.59
N VAL A 178 0.57 -9.17 -15.72
CA VAL A 178 0.25 -10.13 -16.79
C VAL A 178 -0.50 -11.30 -16.19
N LEU A 179 -1.70 -11.57 -16.68
CA LEU A 179 -2.60 -12.61 -16.18
C LEU A 179 -3.25 -13.37 -17.34
N THR A 180 -3.52 -14.66 -17.15
CA THR A 180 -4.42 -15.43 -18.02
C THR A 180 -5.87 -15.33 -17.56
N ASP A 181 -6.84 -15.70 -18.40
CA ASP A 181 -8.25 -15.83 -18.01
C ASP A 181 -8.43 -16.76 -16.77
N SER A 182 -7.70 -17.88 -16.72
CA SER A 182 -7.71 -18.79 -15.59
C SER A 182 -7.15 -18.15 -14.31
N GLN A 183 -6.07 -17.38 -14.40
CA GLN A 183 -5.51 -16.63 -13.26
C GLN A 183 -6.44 -15.52 -12.78
N LEU A 184 -7.10 -14.80 -13.70
CA LEU A 184 -8.07 -13.75 -13.34
C LEU A 184 -9.27 -14.35 -12.59
N LYS A 185 -9.78 -15.49 -13.05
CA LYS A 185 -10.84 -16.23 -12.35
C LYS A 185 -10.41 -16.69 -10.96
N ALA A 186 -9.21 -17.24 -10.84
CA ALA A 186 -8.65 -17.65 -9.55
C ALA A 186 -8.52 -16.46 -8.59
N MET A 187 -8.10 -15.30 -9.09
CA MET A 187 -7.96 -14.07 -8.31
C MET A 187 -9.27 -13.62 -7.67
N VAL A 188 -10.37 -13.66 -8.43
CA VAL A 188 -11.70 -13.32 -7.92
C VAL A 188 -12.11 -14.29 -6.82
N GLN A 189 -11.81 -15.59 -6.97
CA GLN A 189 -12.08 -16.59 -5.93
C GLN A 189 -11.23 -16.37 -4.68
N TYR A 190 -9.94 -16.04 -4.83
CA TYR A 190 -9.07 -15.71 -3.70
C TYR A 190 -9.54 -14.46 -2.96
N ALA A 191 -9.91 -13.39 -3.68
CA ALA A 191 -10.43 -12.16 -3.09
C ALA A 191 -11.69 -12.44 -2.26
N LYS A 192 -12.60 -13.30 -2.75
CA LYS A 192 -13.79 -13.72 -2.02
C LYS A 192 -13.42 -14.52 -0.76
N SER A 193 -12.56 -15.52 -0.88
CA SER A 193 -12.12 -16.34 0.27
C SER A 193 -11.42 -15.49 1.36
N LEU A 194 -10.59 -14.53 0.94
CA LEU A 194 -9.93 -13.60 1.85
C LEU A 194 -10.93 -12.67 2.55
N SER A 195 -11.91 -12.13 1.82
CA SER A 195 -12.97 -11.30 2.39
C SER A 195 -13.76 -12.08 3.45
N GLU A 196 -14.14 -13.32 3.18
CA GLU A 196 -14.86 -14.17 4.13
C GLU A 196 -14.03 -14.46 5.40
N ALA A 197 -12.72 -14.71 5.24
CA ALA A 197 -11.81 -14.89 6.37
C ALA A 197 -11.65 -13.60 7.19
N MET A 198 -11.55 -12.44 6.52
CA MET A 198 -11.49 -11.12 7.16
C MET A 198 -12.79 -10.81 7.93
N ASP A 199 -13.95 -11.13 7.37
CA ASP A 199 -15.25 -10.95 8.01
C ASP A 199 -15.41 -11.83 9.25
N LYS A 200 -15.02 -13.10 9.17
CA LYS A 200 -15.00 -14.02 10.33
C LYS A 200 -14.08 -13.49 11.43
N SER A 201 -12.88 -13.01 11.08
CA SER A 201 -11.97 -12.39 12.05
C SER A 201 -12.54 -11.09 12.66
N ALA A 202 -13.22 -10.27 11.86
CA ALA A 202 -13.87 -9.05 12.34
C ALA A 202 -15.05 -9.35 13.26
N GLN A 203 -15.83 -10.40 12.95
CA GLN A 203 -16.91 -10.89 13.81
C GLN A 203 -16.36 -11.42 15.14
N GLN A 204 -15.26 -12.18 15.13
CA GLN A 204 -14.58 -12.62 16.36
C GLN A 204 -14.11 -11.44 17.21
N ARG A 205 -13.56 -10.39 16.60
CA ARG A 205 -13.19 -9.17 17.33
C ARG A 205 -14.41 -8.47 17.93
N LYS A 206 -15.55 -8.43 17.23
CA LYS A 206 -16.79 -7.83 17.75
C LYS A 206 -17.40 -8.65 18.88
N SER A 207 -17.37 -9.98 18.82
CA SER A 207 -17.89 -10.83 19.90
C SER A 207 -17.06 -10.71 21.17
N MET A 208 -15.73 -10.57 21.07
CA MET A 208 -14.86 -10.35 22.25
C MET A 208 -15.06 -8.99 22.92
N VAL A 209 -15.36 -7.93 22.16
CA VAL A 209 -15.69 -6.60 22.72
C VAL A 209 -17.00 -6.62 23.53
N THR A 210 -17.88 -7.59 23.26
CA THR A 210 -19.16 -7.73 23.97
C THR A 210 -18.98 -8.44 25.33
N GLU A 211 -17.94 -9.28 25.50
CA GLU A 211 -17.64 -9.97 26.77
C GLU A 211 -16.86 -9.09 27.77
N ASP A 212 -16.04 -8.13 27.30
CA ASP A 212 -15.27 -7.23 28.18
C ASP A 212 -16.11 -6.06 28.76
N GLN A 213 -17.40 -5.94 28.41
CA GLN A 213 -18.27 -4.83 28.82
C GLN A 213 -18.97 -5.00 30.19
N GLU A 214 -18.78 -6.12 30.90
CA GLU A 214 -19.40 -6.33 32.22
C GLU A 214 -18.54 -5.90 33.42
N SER A 215 -17.32 -5.40 33.22
CA SER A 215 -16.48 -4.96 34.35
C SER A 215 -15.57 -3.78 34.00
N SER A 216 -16.09 -2.55 34.10
CA SER A 216 -15.31 -1.41 34.61
C SER A 216 -16.20 -0.19 34.84
N ALA A 217 -16.24 0.27 36.09
CA ALA A 217 -16.87 1.51 36.51
C ALA A 217 -16.06 2.74 36.03
N PRO A 218 -16.69 3.90 35.77
CA PRO A 218 -16.00 5.08 35.24
C PRO A 218 -15.13 5.74 36.33
N PRO A 219 -13.88 6.16 36.03
CA PRO A 219 -13.12 6.99 36.95
C PRO A 219 -13.60 8.45 36.85
N SER A 220 -13.86 9.03 38.00
CA SER A 220 -14.25 10.42 38.21
C SER A 220 -13.13 11.39 37.80
N ALA A 221 -13.49 12.39 36.98
CA ALA A 221 -12.59 13.45 36.56
C ALA A 221 -12.40 14.48 37.69
N GLN A 222 -11.22 14.49 38.33
CA GLN A 222 -10.76 15.65 39.09
C GLN A 222 -10.08 16.64 38.13
N GLN A 223 -10.75 17.76 37.87
CA GLN A 223 -10.15 18.91 37.20
C GLN A 223 -9.26 19.66 38.19
N VAL A 224 -7.94 19.65 37.96
CA VAL A 224 -7.01 20.61 38.56
C VAL A 224 -6.72 21.68 37.52
N ARG A 225 -7.33 22.85 37.69
CA ARG A 225 -7.09 24.06 36.90
C ARG A 225 -5.80 24.71 37.40
N SER A 226 -4.67 24.44 36.76
CA SER A 226 -3.49 25.30 36.87
C SER A 226 -3.67 26.51 35.95
N GLN A 227 -3.92 27.67 36.53
CA GLN A 227 -3.75 28.96 35.87
C GLN A 227 -2.25 29.20 35.70
N GLN A 228 -1.77 29.21 34.46
CA GLN A 228 -0.42 29.65 34.15
C GLN A 228 -0.50 30.92 33.29
N VAL A 229 -0.09 32.02 33.92
CA VAL A 229 0.15 33.32 33.30
C VAL A 229 1.38 33.17 32.40
N SER A 230 1.28 33.47 31.11
CA SER A 230 2.45 33.49 30.24
C SER A 230 2.48 34.71 29.29
N SER A 231 3.65 35.34 29.32
CA SER A 231 4.18 36.42 28.49
C SER A 231 3.90 36.28 26.99
N GLY A 232 3.60 37.42 26.34
CA GLY A 232 3.10 37.54 24.96
C GLY A 232 3.90 36.84 23.84
N THR A 233 5.20 36.57 24.01
CA THR A 233 6.02 35.87 23.01
C THR A 233 5.78 34.36 22.94
N ALA A 234 5.33 33.73 24.04
CA ALA A 234 5.02 32.29 24.06
C ALA A 234 3.67 32.00 23.41
N ALA A 235 2.72 32.94 23.51
CA ALA A 235 1.40 32.85 22.89
C ALA A 235 1.50 32.89 21.36
N GLU A 236 2.37 33.74 20.79
CA GLU A 236 2.58 33.84 19.34
C GLU A 236 3.23 32.57 18.75
N GLN A 237 4.21 31.97 19.43
CA GLN A 237 4.80 30.70 19.01
C GLN A 237 3.81 29.55 19.08
N SER A 238 2.98 29.51 20.13
CA SER A 238 1.90 28.52 20.26
C SER A 238 0.86 28.66 19.15
N ALA A 239 0.47 29.90 18.81
CA ALA A 239 -0.45 30.18 17.71
C ALA A 239 0.13 29.76 16.34
N THR A 240 1.43 29.97 16.12
CA THR A 240 2.13 29.54 14.89
C THR A 240 2.17 28.02 14.77
N MET A 241 2.45 27.31 15.87
CA MET A 241 2.44 25.84 15.89
C MET A 241 1.03 25.27 15.72
N ALA A 242 0.01 25.89 16.31
CA ALA A 242 -1.39 25.51 16.09
C ALA A 242 -1.80 25.70 14.62
N SER A 243 -1.39 26.80 13.99
CA SER A 243 -1.63 27.04 12.56
C SER A 243 -0.92 26.00 11.67
N LEU A 244 0.33 25.65 12.00
CA LEU A 244 1.07 24.62 11.29
C LEU A 244 0.40 23.25 11.44
N PHE A 245 -0.01 22.90 12.67
CA PHE A 245 -0.72 21.66 12.94
C PHE A 245 -2.02 21.59 12.13
N ALA A 246 -2.82 22.65 12.12
CA ALA A 246 -4.07 22.72 11.36
C ALA A 246 -3.86 22.52 9.85
N ALA A 247 -2.74 22.95 9.29
CA ALA A 247 -2.42 22.75 7.87
C ALA A 247 -2.16 21.27 7.50
N PHE A 248 -1.72 20.45 8.47
CA PHE A 248 -1.40 19.03 8.27
C PHE A 248 -2.30 18.10 9.09
N ASP A 249 -3.38 18.63 9.69
CA ASP A 249 -4.25 17.87 10.57
C ASP A 249 -4.92 16.72 9.83
N VAL A 250 -5.01 15.56 10.50
CA VAL A 250 -5.68 14.37 9.99
C VAL A 250 -7.00 14.26 10.72
N CYS A 251 -8.07 14.72 10.05
CA CYS A 251 -9.41 14.77 10.64
C CYS A 251 -9.99 13.37 10.89
N GLU A 252 -9.75 12.44 9.97
CA GLU A 252 -10.20 11.06 10.07
C GLU A 252 -9.19 10.08 9.47
N THR A 253 -9.30 8.81 9.87
CA THR A 253 -8.48 7.74 9.33
C THR A 253 -8.81 7.51 7.85
N SER A 254 -7.78 7.45 7.02
CA SER A 254 -7.91 7.37 5.56
C SER A 254 -6.80 6.53 4.94
N HIS A 255 -7.15 5.84 3.87
CA HIS A 255 -6.26 4.99 3.08
C HIS A 255 -6.35 5.41 1.62
N HIS A 256 -5.23 5.75 1.03
CA HIS A 256 -5.12 6.27 -0.32
C HIS A 256 -4.21 5.37 -1.13
N LEU A 257 -4.56 5.14 -2.39
CA LEU A 257 -3.73 4.46 -3.37
C LEU A 257 -3.54 5.39 -4.56
N GLN A 258 -2.30 5.57 -4.97
CA GLN A 258 -1.91 6.35 -6.14
C GLN A 258 -1.06 5.46 -7.04
N ILE A 259 -1.50 5.29 -8.28
CA ILE A 259 -0.77 4.54 -9.31
C ILE A 259 -0.52 5.47 -10.49
N THR A 260 0.75 5.70 -10.83
CA THR A 260 1.09 6.58 -11.97
C THR A 260 0.77 5.88 -13.29
N HIS A 261 1.21 4.63 -13.45
CA HIS A 261 0.93 3.80 -14.62
C HIS A 261 0.57 2.37 -14.22
N LEU A 262 -0.54 1.86 -14.75
CA LEU A 262 -0.94 0.46 -14.64
C LEU A 262 -1.12 -0.13 -16.04
N ASP A 263 -0.29 -1.12 -16.37
CA ASP A 263 -0.43 -1.93 -17.58
C ASP A 263 -0.93 -3.33 -17.19
N LEU A 264 -2.14 -3.67 -17.64
CA LEU A 264 -2.76 -4.96 -17.43
C LEU A 264 -2.82 -5.73 -18.75
N HIS A 265 -2.13 -6.86 -18.81
CA HIS A 265 -2.08 -7.75 -19.96
C HIS A 265 -2.88 -9.02 -19.64
N ILE A 266 -3.99 -9.22 -20.34
CA ILE A 266 -4.85 -10.40 -20.23
C ILE A 266 -4.60 -11.28 -21.44
N CYS A 267 -4.05 -12.48 -21.22
CA CYS A 267 -3.73 -13.44 -22.27
C CYS A 267 -4.69 -14.65 -22.23
N ASP A 268 -4.96 -15.25 -23.38
CA ASP A 268 -5.70 -16.53 -23.43
C ASP A 268 -4.84 -17.68 -22.85
N ASP A 269 -5.49 -18.70 -22.30
CA ASP A 269 -4.80 -19.82 -21.65
C ASP A 269 -4.31 -20.82 -22.71
N ILE A 270 -3.00 -20.80 -23.00
CA ILE A 270 -2.38 -21.62 -24.05
C ILE A 270 -2.44 -23.13 -23.72
N HIS A 271 -2.74 -23.50 -22.46
CA HIS A 271 -2.75 -24.89 -21.99
C HIS A 271 -4.13 -25.43 -21.62
N ALA A 272 -5.20 -24.65 -21.77
CA ALA A 272 -6.56 -25.15 -21.57
C ALA A 272 -6.95 -26.12 -22.69
N LYS A 273 -6.78 -27.44 -22.46
CA LYS A 273 -7.39 -28.48 -23.28
C LYS A 273 -8.90 -28.44 -23.11
N ASP A 274 -9.58 -27.54 -23.82
CA ASP A 274 -11.03 -27.67 -24.01
C ASP A 274 -11.33 -28.24 -25.39
N ARG A 275 -12.12 -29.32 -25.38
CA ARG A 275 -12.41 -30.22 -26.50
C ARG A 275 -13.66 -29.82 -27.28
N VAL A 276 -14.21 -28.62 -27.11
CA VAL A 276 -15.57 -28.34 -27.60
C VAL A 276 -15.70 -26.98 -28.31
N ILE A 277 -15.92 -27.10 -29.63
CA ILE A 277 -16.52 -26.16 -30.59
C ILE A 277 -15.59 -25.14 -31.29
N ASN A 278 -15.53 -25.32 -32.62
CA ASN A 278 -14.86 -24.57 -33.68
C ASN A 278 -15.22 -23.06 -33.79
N LYS A 279 -15.12 -22.26 -32.73
CA LYS A 279 -15.28 -20.78 -32.78
C LYS A 279 -14.45 -19.98 -31.76
N ARG A 280 -13.34 -20.51 -31.24
CA ARG A 280 -12.44 -19.72 -30.39
C ARG A 280 -11.35 -19.09 -31.26
N ILE A 281 -11.20 -17.77 -31.20
CA ILE A 281 -10.02 -17.09 -31.75
C ILE A 281 -8.86 -17.47 -30.83
N THR A 282 -8.08 -18.47 -31.24
CA THR A 282 -6.96 -18.98 -30.46
C THR A 282 -5.87 -17.91 -30.35
N GLY A 283 -5.44 -17.56 -29.14
CA GLY A 283 -4.32 -16.64 -28.92
C GLY A 283 -4.69 -15.15 -28.86
N GLY A 284 -5.90 -14.82 -28.40
CA GLY A 284 -6.26 -13.44 -28.09
C GLY A 284 -5.47 -12.89 -26.90
N ALA A 285 -5.06 -11.63 -26.99
CA ALA A 285 -4.52 -10.87 -25.86
C ALA A 285 -5.23 -9.51 -25.80
N MET A 286 -5.51 -9.04 -24.59
CA MET A 286 -6.05 -7.72 -24.31
C MET A 286 -5.06 -6.98 -23.43
N GLN A 287 -4.65 -5.80 -23.85
CA GLN A 287 -3.84 -4.89 -23.03
C GLN A 287 -4.71 -3.70 -22.62
N LEU A 288 -4.71 -3.39 -21.33
CA LEU A 288 -5.39 -2.24 -20.74
C LEU A 288 -4.33 -1.40 -20.02
N SER A 289 -4.16 -0.16 -20.47
CA SER A 289 -3.20 0.78 -19.90
C SER A 289 -3.97 1.92 -19.24
N PHE A 290 -3.69 2.16 -17.96
CA PHE A 290 -4.28 3.23 -17.17
C PHE A 290 -3.18 4.17 -16.70
N SER A 291 -3.49 5.47 -16.68
CA SER A 291 -2.61 6.49 -16.14
C SER A 291 -3.30 7.22 -15.00
N HIS A 292 -2.58 7.50 -13.92
CA HIS A 292 -3.04 8.27 -12.76
C HIS A 292 -4.31 7.70 -12.11
N ILE A 293 -4.22 6.48 -11.58
CA ILE A 293 -5.29 5.91 -10.76
C ILE A 293 -5.15 6.41 -9.34
N THR A 294 -6.21 7.02 -8.81
CA THR A 294 -6.31 7.39 -7.40
C THR A 294 -7.53 6.73 -6.77
N LEU A 295 -7.35 6.11 -5.61
CA LEU A 295 -8.44 5.51 -4.84
C LEU A 295 -8.32 5.98 -3.39
N ASP A 296 -9.40 6.55 -2.87
CA ASP A 296 -9.48 7.04 -1.50
C ASP A 296 -10.53 6.25 -0.71
N TYR A 297 -10.13 5.74 0.45
CA TYR A 297 -10.97 4.93 1.33
C TYR A 297 -10.96 5.48 2.76
N TYR A 298 -12.16 5.85 3.23
CA TYR A 298 -12.40 6.41 4.55
C TYR A 298 -13.32 5.46 5.35
N PRO A 299 -12.76 4.62 6.25
CA PRO A 299 -13.52 3.54 6.90
C PRO A 299 -14.66 4.03 7.80
N SER A 300 -14.49 5.21 8.40
CA SER A 300 -15.43 5.78 9.38
C SER A 300 -16.44 6.73 8.76
N HIS A 301 -16.24 7.10 7.48
CA HIS A 301 -17.04 8.10 6.80
C HIS A 301 -18.41 7.54 6.44
N ARG A 302 -19.48 8.20 6.90
CA ARG A 302 -20.85 7.85 6.55
C ARG A 302 -21.29 8.70 5.36
N ALA A 303 -21.94 8.09 4.38
CA ALA A 303 -22.47 8.81 3.22
C ALA A 303 -23.51 9.85 3.68
N GLY A 304 -23.18 11.15 3.59
CA GLY A 304 -24.07 12.26 3.94
C GLY A 304 -23.40 13.47 4.60
N ASP A 305 -22.21 13.32 5.19
CA ASP A 305 -21.58 14.35 6.05
C ASP A 305 -20.49 15.21 5.34
N TYR A 306 -20.50 15.28 4.01
CA TYR A 306 -19.41 15.87 3.22
C TYR A 306 -19.29 17.41 3.40
N VAL A 307 -18.26 17.85 4.12
CA VAL A 307 -17.66 19.19 3.98
C VAL A 307 -16.14 19.01 3.87
N PRO A 308 -15.53 19.12 2.67
CA PRO A 308 -14.11 18.91 2.49
C PRO A 308 -13.31 20.08 3.10
N PRO A 309 -12.20 19.81 3.81
CA PRO A 309 -11.31 20.85 4.30
C PRO A 309 -10.67 21.62 3.12
N PRO A 310 -10.26 22.89 3.32
CA PRO A 310 -9.75 23.75 2.23
C PRO A 310 -8.54 23.17 1.49
N THR A 311 -7.71 22.38 2.17
CA THR A 311 -6.46 21.80 1.65
C THR A 311 -6.66 20.58 0.74
N GLU A 312 -7.85 19.94 0.75
CA GLU A 312 -8.15 18.76 -0.09
C GLU A 312 -8.91 19.13 -1.38
N ARG A 313 -9.24 20.41 -1.59
CA ARG A 313 -9.98 20.87 -2.78
C ARG A 313 -9.19 20.78 -4.09
N GLU A 314 -7.86 20.76 -4.05
CA GLU A 314 -7.04 20.72 -5.28
C GLU A 314 -6.90 19.31 -5.87
N HIS A 315 -7.13 18.24 -5.10
CA HIS A 315 -6.97 16.86 -5.57
C HIS A 315 -8.28 16.18 -6.00
N HIS A 316 -9.43 16.79 -5.73
CA HIS A 316 -10.71 16.40 -6.34
C HIS A 316 -10.80 16.93 -7.77
N HIS A 317 -9.97 16.40 -8.67
CA HIS A 317 -10.32 16.33 -10.08
C HIS A 317 -10.86 14.94 -10.34
N ASN A 318 -12.19 14.92 -10.55
CA ASN A 318 -12.97 13.95 -11.32
C ASN A 318 -12.20 12.74 -11.86
N LEU A 319 -12.74 11.54 -11.63
CA LEU A 319 -12.52 10.35 -12.48
C LEU A 319 -12.80 10.71 -13.95
N TYR A 320 -11.82 11.28 -14.64
CA TYR A 320 -11.74 11.29 -16.09
C TYR A 320 -10.84 10.12 -16.47
N THR A 321 -11.44 8.93 -16.53
CA THR A 321 -10.85 7.80 -17.24
C THR A 321 -10.81 8.19 -18.72
N THR A 322 -9.67 8.68 -19.20
CA THR A 322 -9.45 8.87 -20.64
C THR A 322 -9.08 7.51 -21.23
N PHE A 323 -10.07 6.82 -21.79
CA PHE A 323 -9.84 5.60 -22.56
C PHE A 323 -9.20 5.96 -23.91
N LEU A 324 -7.87 5.76 -24.05
CA LEU A 324 -7.24 5.64 -25.36
C LEU A 324 -7.16 4.16 -25.73
N GLN A 325 -8.22 3.66 -26.34
CA GLN A 325 -8.26 2.32 -26.90
C GLN A 325 -7.49 2.31 -28.23
N HIS A 326 -6.19 2.01 -28.21
CA HIS A 326 -5.48 1.63 -29.42
C HIS A 326 -5.78 0.15 -29.74
N TYR A 327 -6.87 -0.03 -30.49
CA TYR A 327 -7.21 -1.31 -31.10
C TYR A 327 -6.23 -1.56 -32.26
N TYR A 328 -5.35 -2.55 -32.13
CA TYR A 328 -4.62 -3.10 -33.28
C TYR A 328 -5.35 -4.33 -33.78
N PRO A 329 -6.09 -4.26 -34.91
CA PRO A 329 -6.63 -5.46 -35.53
C PRO A 329 -5.46 -6.24 -36.15
N SER A 330 -5.30 -7.51 -35.78
CA SER A 330 -4.45 -8.44 -36.50
C SER A 330 -4.91 -8.52 -37.96
N HIS A 331 -4.00 -8.17 -38.88
CA HIS A 331 -4.23 -8.29 -40.32
C HIS A 331 -4.61 -9.73 -40.70
N ARG A 332 -5.75 -9.84 -41.38
CA ARG A 332 -6.31 -11.06 -41.96
C ARG A 332 -5.56 -11.38 -43.25
N ALA A 333 -4.77 -12.45 -43.27
CA ALA A 333 -4.24 -13.04 -44.49
C ALA A 333 -5.16 -14.21 -44.88
N ASP A 334 -6.14 -13.94 -45.74
CA ASP A 334 -6.87 -14.94 -46.51
C ASP A 334 -7.50 -14.23 -47.72
N GLU A 335 -6.72 -14.07 -48.78
CA GLU A 335 -7.25 -13.88 -50.13
C GLU A 335 -6.60 -14.91 -51.06
N HIS A 336 -7.34 -15.99 -51.29
CA HIS A 336 -7.19 -16.83 -52.46
C HIS A 336 -7.61 -16.02 -53.69
N HIS A 337 -6.63 -15.51 -54.44
CA HIS A 337 -6.80 -15.21 -55.86
C HIS A 337 -5.69 -15.87 -56.68
N HIS A 338 -6.12 -16.83 -57.51
CA HIS A 338 -5.40 -17.27 -58.68
C HIS A 338 -5.11 -16.07 -59.57
N ASN A 339 -3.83 -15.81 -59.88
CA ASN A 339 -3.44 -15.38 -61.20
C ASN A 339 -2.01 -15.81 -61.51
N LEU A 340 -1.87 -16.37 -62.71
CA LEU A 340 -0.67 -16.87 -63.35
C LEU A 340 0.29 -15.71 -63.67
N TYR A 341 1.59 -15.93 -63.46
CA TYR A 341 2.73 -15.70 -64.36
C TYR A 341 4.02 -15.42 -63.56
N THR A 342 5.08 -16.16 -63.91
CA THR A 342 6.44 -16.11 -63.36
C THR A 342 7.29 -15.05 -64.13
N PRO A 343 8.62 -14.94 -63.92
CA PRO A 343 9.29 -13.90 -63.13
C PRO A 343 10.20 -13.01 -64.02
N SER A 344 10.93 -12.06 -63.40
CA SER A 344 12.33 -11.64 -63.71
C SER A 344 12.64 -10.14 -63.85
N SER A 345 13.83 -9.81 -63.30
CA SER A 345 14.84 -8.80 -63.68
C SER A 345 14.58 -7.30 -63.52
N ASN A 346 15.27 -6.72 -62.52
CA ASN A 346 16.35 -5.71 -62.57
C ASN A 346 16.41 -4.61 -63.66
N PHE A 347 17.03 -3.50 -63.21
CA PHE A 347 17.69 -2.38 -63.93
C PHE A 347 16.79 -1.19 -64.33
N PHE A 348 17.13 0.09 -64.17
CA PHE A 348 18.36 0.92 -64.29
C PHE A 348 18.10 2.32 -63.62
N PRO A 349 18.92 3.40 -63.74
CA PRO A 349 20.37 3.60 -63.62
C PRO A 349 20.79 4.84 -62.75
N ASN A 350 22.11 4.94 -62.55
CA ASN A 350 22.91 6.10 -62.07
C ASN A 350 22.77 7.40 -62.91
N LEU A 351 23.12 8.56 -62.33
CA LEU A 351 24.32 9.39 -62.66
C LEU A 351 24.20 10.82 -62.07
N TYR A 352 24.98 11.18 -61.03
CA TYR A 352 26.20 12.05 -61.03
C TYR A 352 25.91 13.58 -61.20
N PRO A 353 26.84 14.53 -60.90
CA PRO A 353 28.25 14.36 -60.50
C PRO A 353 28.77 15.24 -59.33
N SER A 354 29.89 14.79 -58.76
CA SER A 354 30.92 15.62 -58.12
C SER A 354 32.00 16.03 -59.15
N PRO A 355 32.80 17.06 -58.83
CA PRO A 355 34.24 17.00 -59.10
C PRO A 355 35.05 17.56 -57.90
N GLN A 356 36.34 17.35 -57.73
CA GLN A 356 37.32 16.33 -58.10
C GLN A 356 38.60 16.72 -57.33
N ARG A 357 39.46 15.74 -57.04
CA ARG A 357 40.81 15.77 -57.60
C ARG A 357 41.05 14.44 -58.28
#